data_AF-A0A349P8W3-F1
#
_entry.id   AF-A0A349P8W3-F1
#
_cell.length_a   1.000
_cell.length_b   1.000
_cell.length_c   1.000
_cell.angle_alpha   90.00
_cell.angle_beta   90.00
_cell.angle_gamma   90.00
#
_symmetry.space_group_name_H-M   'P 1'
#
loop_
_entity.id
_entity.type
_entity.pdbx_description
1 polymer ?
#
loop_
_entity_poly.entity_id
_entity_poly.type
_entity_poly.pdbx_seq_one_letter_code
_entity_poly.pdbx_strand_id
1 'polypeptide(L)'
;MSYNSYMRTTRNATLLALLMFTVPCARAESDVKFGPSYPLTVTVESGHKVGAVIYETPYSIPPSENYDTVLIQGTMPDPAMRIELVVRPKPSVSTAAVFKQPAFRRFPNGRFWARYTVPLTRQPLKLRVVNLGAHIGSRLSIYEAELFVARSVKETRAPGDAVTYVPDPALSLPETAPFKLVRRAAWQALPPTVPYVRHAPFYFTLHHTQGDYPLTYQASVSEVLFVQDYHQNGKRWIDIGYHFVIDPAGNIFEGRPILAEGAHVLSHNPGNIGISILGNYHPPSTDEVTRTSLDSFVSVGSYLKDTYAVNVSSFYAHRDIGNTDCPGDNLYARKPELSALIFGPLPQPVTPADAPPLTPAQQKALNYLKTSLNY
;
A
#
# COMPACT_ATOMS: atom_id res chain seq x y z
N MET A 1 -35.32 -35.98 12.60
CA MET A 1 -35.58 -35.78 14.05
C MET A 1 -34.25 -35.72 14.78
N SER A 2 -34.19 -34.87 15.79
CA SER A 2 -33.04 -34.10 16.28
C SER A 2 -31.90 -34.87 16.97
N TYR A 3 -30.70 -34.33 16.77
CA TYR A 3 -29.45 -34.55 17.49
C TYR A 3 -29.52 -33.82 18.85
N ASN A 4 -29.69 -34.54 19.96
CA ASN A 4 -29.57 -33.96 21.30
C ASN A 4 -29.32 -35.02 22.37
N SER A 5 -28.04 -35.37 22.58
CA SER A 5 -27.55 -35.84 23.88
C SER A 5 -26.04 -35.77 23.85
N TYR A 6 -25.44 -34.92 24.68
CA TYR A 6 -24.28 -35.22 25.53
C TYR A 6 -23.74 -33.90 26.09
N MET A 7 -24.27 -33.54 27.26
CA MET A 7 -23.73 -32.51 28.14
C MET A 7 -23.72 -33.08 29.55
N ARG A 8 -22.63 -32.80 30.27
CA ARG A 8 -22.30 -33.16 31.68
C ARG A 8 -21.75 -34.60 31.77
N THR A 9 -20.51 -34.82 32.20
CA THR A 9 -19.84 -34.33 33.41
C THR A 9 -18.34 -34.61 33.33
N THR A 10 -17.48 -33.62 33.62
CA THR A 10 -16.37 -33.69 34.59
C THR A 10 -15.55 -32.40 34.51
N ARG A 11 -15.71 -31.57 35.55
CA ARG A 11 -14.77 -30.50 35.91
C ARG A 11 -13.44 -31.13 36.32
N ASN A 12 -12.35 -30.44 35.96
CA ASN A 12 -10.95 -30.58 36.40
C ASN A 12 -10.00 -30.94 35.24
N ALA A 13 -9.67 -29.95 34.43
CA ALA A 13 -8.41 -29.91 33.70
C ALA A 13 -7.84 -28.51 33.84
N THR A 14 -6.73 -28.44 34.57
CA THR A 14 -5.89 -27.29 34.84
C THR A 14 -5.60 -26.52 33.55
N LEU A 15 -6.01 -25.26 33.51
CA LEU A 15 -5.75 -24.33 32.41
C LEU A 15 -4.25 -24.00 32.43
N LEU A 16 -3.43 -24.79 31.74
CA LEU A 16 -2.05 -24.43 31.46
C LEU A 16 -2.09 -23.39 30.34
N ALA A 17 -2.22 -22.12 30.73
CA ALA A 17 -2.01 -20.98 29.84
C ALA A 17 -0.55 -21.02 29.38
N LEU A 18 -0.30 -21.61 28.22
CA LEU A 18 0.96 -21.47 27.52
C LEU A 18 1.01 -20.01 27.03
N LEU A 19 1.53 -19.11 27.87
CA LEU A 19 2.04 -17.83 27.40
C LEU A 19 3.20 -18.13 26.45
N MET A 20 2.87 -18.31 25.17
CA MET A 20 3.83 -18.02 24.11
C MET A 20 4.03 -16.51 24.15
N PHE A 21 4.99 -16.07 24.96
CA PHE A 21 5.67 -14.81 24.70
C PHE A 21 6.37 -14.96 23.36
N THR A 22 5.64 -14.74 22.27
CA THR A 22 6.25 -14.33 21.02
C THR A 22 6.86 -12.97 21.33
N VAL A 23 8.16 -12.95 21.63
CA VAL A 23 8.94 -11.73 21.56
C VAL A 23 8.64 -11.14 20.19
N PRO A 24 8.02 -9.95 20.08
CA PRO A 24 7.85 -9.33 18.79
C PRO A 24 9.27 -9.10 18.29
N CYS A 25 9.70 -9.89 17.32
CA CYS A 25 10.83 -9.50 16.49
C CYS A 25 10.28 -8.34 15.65
N ALA A 26 10.27 -7.16 16.26
CA ALA A 26 9.80 -5.91 15.65
C ALA A 26 10.80 -5.54 14.56
N ARG A 27 10.71 -6.23 13.44
CA ARG A 27 11.44 -5.87 12.25
C ARG A 27 10.80 -4.58 11.73
N ALA A 28 11.59 -3.51 11.74
CA ALA A 28 11.13 -2.19 11.35
C ALA A 28 10.73 -2.17 9.86
N GLU A 29 9.50 -1.75 9.59
CA GLU A 29 9.01 -1.32 8.26
C GLU A 29 9.06 0.22 8.15
N SER A 30 9.93 0.87 8.92
CA SER A 30 10.01 2.32 8.97
C SER A 30 11.02 2.84 7.95
N ASP A 31 10.63 3.87 7.20
CA ASP A 31 11.51 4.57 6.27
C ASP A 31 12.83 5.04 6.90
N VAL A 32 13.87 5.12 6.08
CA VAL A 32 15.12 5.77 6.46
C VAL A 32 14.87 7.25 6.69
N LYS A 33 15.07 7.72 7.92
CA LYS A 33 14.99 9.14 8.24
C LYS A 33 16.37 9.80 8.07
N PHE A 34 16.49 10.68 7.08
CA PHE A 34 17.72 11.46 6.78
C PHE A 34 17.77 12.84 7.45
N GLY A 35 16.79 13.16 8.32
CA GLY A 35 16.57 14.50 8.87
C GLY A 35 15.34 15.15 8.25
N PRO A 36 15.34 15.51 6.95
CA PRO A 36 14.14 15.97 6.27
C PRO A 36 13.12 14.84 6.07
N SER A 37 11.84 15.19 6.10
CA SER A 37 10.73 14.28 5.79
C SER A 37 10.55 14.05 4.29
N TYR A 38 10.05 12.88 3.90
CA TYR A 38 9.70 12.59 2.52
C TYR A 38 8.41 13.31 2.10
N PRO A 39 8.30 13.80 0.84
CA PRO A 39 9.27 13.61 -0.22
C PRO A 39 10.52 14.51 -0.13
N LEU A 40 11.71 13.93 -0.35
CA LEU A 40 12.93 14.71 -0.56
C LEU A 40 12.94 15.24 -1.98
N THR A 41 12.97 16.56 -2.15
CA THR A 41 12.98 17.20 -3.47
C THR A 41 14.33 17.83 -3.78
N VAL A 42 14.81 17.60 -5.00
CA VAL A 42 15.99 18.23 -5.58
C VAL A 42 15.61 18.88 -6.91
N THR A 43 16.04 20.13 -7.11
CA THR A 43 15.86 20.85 -8.37
C THR A 43 17.22 21.19 -8.95
N VAL A 44 17.38 21.03 -10.27
CA VAL A 44 18.61 21.42 -10.97
C VAL A 44 18.62 22.94 -11.14
N GLU A 45 19.62 23.61 -10.60
CA GLU A 45 19.82 25.06 -10.66
C GLU A 45 20.91 25.44 -11.67
N SER A 46 20.98 26.71 -12.07
CA SER A 46 21.90 27.19 -13.11
C SER A 46 23.39 26.97 -12.80
N GLY A 47 23.77 26.84 -11.52
CA GLY A 47 25.14 26.57 -11.09
C GLY A 47 25.53 25.08 -11.10
N HIS A 48 24.58 24.17 -11.32
CA HIS A 48 24.78 22.73 -11.21
C HIS A 48 25.47 22.16 -12.45
N LYS A 49 26.80 22.08 -12.43
CA LYS A 49 27.61 21.53 -13.53
C LYS A 49 27.40 20.03 -13.72
N VAL A 50 27.55 19.56 -14.97
CA VAL A 50 27.60 18.13 -15.30
C VAL A 50 28.73 17.46 -14.51
N GLY A 51 28.45 16.32 -13.89
CA GLY A 51 29.35 15.56 -13.03
C GLY A 51 29.38 16.01 -11.57
N ALA A 52 28.78 17.14 -11.21
CA ALA A 52 28.75 17.63 -9.84
C ALA A 52 27.70 16.91 -8.98
N VAL A 53 27.99 16.76 -7.69
CA VAL A 53 26.97 16.45 -6.67
C VAL A 53 26.17 17.73 -6.43
N ILE A 54 24.87 17.68 -6.73
CA ILE A 54 23.96 18.82 -6.67
C ILE A 54 23.06 18.81 -5.43
N TYR A 55 23.03 17.68 -4.74
CA TYR A 55 22.32 17.53 -3.47
C TYR A 55 22.94 16.39 -2.68
N GLU A 56 22.98 16.55 -1.37
CA GLU A 56 23.41 15.52 -0.43
C GLU A 56 22.56 15.58 0.83
N THR A 57 22.01 14.44 1.26
CA THR A 57 21.32 14.36 2.55
C THR A 57 22.33 14.33 3.71
N PRO A 58 21.93 14.73 4.93
CA PRO A 58 22.63 14.28 6.12
C PRO A 58 22.70 12.74 6.17
N TYR A 59 23.60 12.22 7.01
CA TYR A 59 23.53 10.81 7.35
C TYR A 59 22.22 10.51 8.08
N SER A 60 21.64 9.35 7.78
CA SER A 60 20.44 8.86 8.42
C SER A 60 20.62 8.73 9.92
N ILE A 61 19.50 8.68 10.64
CA ILE A 61 19.52 8.09 11.98
C ILE A 61 20.11 6.67 11.89
N PRO A 62 20.89 6.22 12.91
CA PRO A 62 21.42 4.86 12.93
C PRO A 62 20.28 3.84 12.80
N PRO A 63 20.33 2.93 11.81
CA PRO A 63 19.33 1.88 11.68
C PRO A 63 19.23 1.03 12.95
N SER A 64 18.02 0.61 13.32
CA SER A 64 17.79 -0.29 14.46
C SER A 64 18.20 -1.73 14.18
N GLU A 65 18.25 -2.11 12.90
CA GLU A 65 18.52 -3.47 12.42
C GLU A 65 19.64 -3.47 11.37
N ASN A 66 20.22 -4.65 11.13
CA ASN A 66 21.14 -4.83 10.02
C ASN A 66 20.39 -4.77 8.67
N TYR A 67 21.07 -4.27 7.64
CA TYR A 67 20.59 -4.24 6.27
C TYR A 67 21.72 -4.58 5.30
N ASP A 68 21.36 -5.16 4.16
CA ASP A 68 22.23 -5.38 2.99
C ASP A 68 21.62 -4.78 1.71
N THR A 69 20.39 -4.29 1.81
CA THR A 69 19.63 -3.73 0.70
C THR A 69 19.05 -2.40 1.11
N VAL A 70 19.19 -1.42 0.20
CA VAL A 70 18.49 -0.13 0.26
C VAL A 70 17.61 -0.04 -0.96
N LEU A 71 16.32 0.22 -0.77
CA LEU A 71 15.36 0.36 -1.86
C LEU A 71 14.78 1.77 -1.81
N ILE A 72 14.77 2.46 -2.93
CA ILE A 72 14.33 3.86 -3.04
C ILE A 72 13.29 3.93 -4.14
N GLN A 73 12.24 4.74 -3.94
CA GLN A 73 11.27 5.05 -4.99
C GLN A 73 10.95 6.55 -5.05
N GLY A 74 10.47 7.02 -6.20
CA GLY A 74 10.14 8.43 -6.40
C GLY A 74 9.82 8.80 -7.84
N THR A 75 10.01 10.07 -8.20
CA THR A 75 9.88 10.62 -9.56
C THR A 75 11.17 11.29 -10.02
N MET A 76 11.58 10.96 -11.24
CA MET A 76 12.74 11.47 -11.96
C MET A 76 12.34 11.63 -13.44
N PRO A 77 11.61 12.71 -13.80
CA PRO A 77 11.20 12.95 -15.19
C PRO A 77 12.41 13.03 -16.13
N ASP A 78 13.43 13.78 -15.74
CA ASP A 78 14.69 13.92 -16.46
C ASP A 78 15.68 12.81 -16.06
N PRO A 79 16.06 11.90 -16.98
CA PRO A 79 16.94 10.77 -16.68
C PRO A 79 18.41 11.18 -16.49
N ALA A 80 18.78 12.44 -16.76
CA ALA A 80 20.16 12.91 -16.63
C ALA A 80 20.51 13.32 -15.18
N MET A 81 20.00 12.56 -14.20
CA MET A 81 20.38 12.61 -12.79
C MET A 81 20.68 11.19 -12.29
N ARG A 82 21.60 11.04 -11.35
CA ARG A 82 21.89 9.75 -10.70
C ARG A 82 21.84 9.89 -9.18
N ILE A 83 21.22 8.92 -8.52
CA ILE A 83 21.26 8.81 -7.06
C ILE A 83 22.40 7.86 -6.69
N GLU A 84 23.32 8.33 -5.86
CA GLU A 84 24.40 7.54 -5.28
C GLU A 84 24.13 7.33 -3.79
N LEU A 85 24.45 6.12 -3.32
CA LEU A 85 24.32 5.75 -1.91
C LEU A 85 25.70 5.77 -1.26
N VAL A 86 25.83 6.42 -0.10
CA VAL A 86 27.05 6.43 0.69
C VAL A 86 26.77 5.85 2.07
N VAL A 87 27.44 4.75 2.41
CA VAL A 87 27.36 4.16 3.76
C VAL A 87 28.49 4.71 4.61
N ARG A 88 28.17 5.17 5.83
CA ARG A 88 29.16 5.67 6.78
C ARG A 88 30.19 4.56 7.04
N PRO A 89 31.49 4.84 6.91
CA PRO A 89 32.50 3.83 7.17
C PRO A 89 32.53 3.48 8.67
N LYS A 90 32.86 2.22 8.97
CA LYS A 90 33.17 1.81 10.34
C LYS A 90 34.44 2.54 10.81
N PRO A 91 34.63 2.80 12.12
CA PRO A 91 35.82 3.49 12.62
C PRO A 91 37.16 2.87 12.19
N SER A 92 37.18 1.57 11.88
CA SER A 92 38.35 0.83 11.39
C SER A 92 38.62 0.97 9.88
N VAL A 93 37.81 1.74 9.14
CA VAL A 93 37.93 1.96 7.69
C VAL A 93 37.90 3.46 7.43
N SER A 94 38.87 3.98 6.68
CA SER A 94 39.03 5.44 6.50
C SER A 94 38.15 6.04 5.40
N THR A 95 37.70 5.25 4.42
CA THR A 95 36.95 5.74 3.26
C THR A 95 35.53 5.19 3.18
N ALA A 96 34.56 6.07 2.95
CA ALA A 96 33.17 5.69 2.71
C ALA A 96 33.04 5.03 1.32
N ALA A 97 32.40 3.87 1.25
CA ALA A 97 32.09 3.25 -0.02
C ALA A 97 30.89 3.96 -0.69
N VAL A 98 31.05 4.30 -1.98
CA VAL A 98 29.98 4.84 -2.82
C VAL A 98 29.39 3.71 -3.64
N PHE A 99 28.11 3.45 -3.45
CA PHE A 99 27.38 2.41 -4.16
C PHE A 99 26.53 3.05 -5.27
N LYS A 100 26.72 2.55 -6.49
CA LYS A 100 25.86 2.86 -7.64
C LYS A 100 24.67 1.89 -7.65
N GLN A 101 23.64 2.21 -8.42
CA GLN A 101 22.41 1.43 -8.51
C GLN A 101 22.63 0.14 -9.35
N PRO A 102 22.74 -1.07 -8.75
CA PRO A 102 22.83 -2.30 -9.52
C PRO A 102 21.52 -2.69 -10.21
N ALA A 103 20.37 -2.26 -9.68
CA ALA A 103 19.06 -2.45 -10.29
C ALA A 103 18.24 -1.17 -10.20
N PHE A 104 17.73 -0.72 -11.35
CA PHE A 104 17.01 0.54 -11.50
C PHE A 104 15.97 0.37 -12.60
N ARG A 105 14.78 0.93 -12.37
CA ARG A 105 13.76 1.06 -13.41
C ARG A 105 13.11 2.43 -13.29
N ARG A 106 12.97 3.10 -14.43
CA ARG A 106 12.26 4.37 -14.58
C ARG A 106 11.21 4.23 -15.68
N PHE A 107 9.98 4.53 -15.33
CA PHE A 107 8.83 4.53 -16.23
C PHE A 107 8.86 5.79 -17.10
N PRO A 108 8.16 5.80 -18.25
CA PRO A 108 8.14 6.96 -19.15
C PRO A 108 7.65 8.26 -18.49
N ASN A 109 6.76 8.16 -17.50
CA ASN A 109 6.27 9.31 -16.71
C ASN A 109 7.28 9.80 -15.64
N GLY A 110 8.46 9.18 -15.56
CA GLY A 110 9.49 9.52 -14.57
C GLY A 110 9.37 8.78 -13.25
N ARG A 111 8.30 8.02 -12.96
CA ARG A 111 8.25 7.19 -11.74
C ARG A 111 9.40 6.18 -11.76
N PHE A 112 10.11 6.02 -10.66
CA PHE A 112 11.28 5.13 -10.60
C PHE A 112 11.38 4.40 -9.28
N TRP A 113 12.08 3.26 -9.31
CA TRP A 113 12.68 2.66 -8.14
C TRP A 113 14.14 2.30 -8.40
N ALA A 114 14.94 2.30 -7.33
CA ALA A 114 16.36 2.01 -7.32
C ALA A 114 16.69 1.08 -6.16
N ARG A 115 17.28 -0.08 -6.45
CA ARG A 115 17.71 -1.06 -5.45
C ARG A 115 19.22 -1.10 -5.38
N TYR A 116 19.78 -0.90 -4.20
CA TYR A 116 21.21 -0.96 -3.89
C TYR A 116 21.51 -2.20 -3.07
N THR A 117 22.66 -2.81 -3.32
CA THR A 117 23.21 -3.89 -2.51
C THR A 117 24.49 -3.39 -1.85
N VAL A 118 24.57 -3.55 -0.53
CA VAL A 118 25.72 -3.15 0.29
C VAL A 118 26.15 -4.33 1.16
N PRO A 119 27.42 -4.36 1.62
CA PRO A 119 27.81 -5.33 2.65
C PRO A 119 26.92 -5.20 3.88
N LEU A 120 26.56 -6.35 4.48
CA LEU A 120 25.69 -6.38 5.67
C LEU A 120 26.22 -5.44 6.75
N THR A 121 25.38 -4.48 7.15
CA THR A 121 25.79 -3.37 8.01
C THR A 121 24.62 -2.81 8.80
N ARG A 122 24.93 -2.02 9.82
CA ARG A 122 23.99 -1.18 10.58
C ARG A 122 24.46 0.28 10.60
N GLN A 123 25.39 0.64 9.72
CA GLN A 123 25.92 1.99 9.66
C GLN A 123 24.90 2.95 9.04
N PRO A 124 24.83 4.21 9.50
CA PRO A 124 24.08 5.25 8.83
C PRO A 124 24.46 5.38 7.35
N LEU A 125 23.50 5.79 6.52
CA LEU A 125 23.71 6.05 5.10
C LEU A 125 23.31 7.48 4.73
N LYS A 126 23.72 7.97 3.56
CA LYS A 126 23.23 9.21 2.96
C LYS A 126 23.06 9.05 1.45
N LEU A 127 22.24 9.91 0.86
CA LEU A 127 22.00 9.95 -0.57
C LEU A 127 22.70 11.16 -1.18
N ARG A 128 23.27 10.98 -2.37
CA ARG A 128 23.82 12.04 -3.22
C ARG A 128 23.09 12.05 -4.54
N VAL A 129 22.84 13.22 -5.09
CA VAL A 129 22.32 13.38 -6.45
C VAL A 129 23.41 14.00 -7.30
N VAL A 130 23.77 13.32 -8.39
CA VAL A 130 24.77 13.77 -9.36
C VAL A 130 24.05 14.26 -10.61
N ASN A 131 24.38 15.46 -11.07
CA ASN A 131 23.90 15.94 -12.36
C ASN A 131 24.67 15.26 -13.49
N LEU A 132 23.98 14.59 -14.41
CA LEU A 132 24.56 13.97 -15.60
C LEU A 132 24.27 14.77 -16.89
N GLY A 133 23.76 16.00 -16.76
CA GLY A 133 23.33 16.84 -17.88
C GLY A 133 21.84 17.16 -17.89
N ALA A 134 21.16 17.04 -16.74
CA ALA A 134 19.76 17.39 -16.60
C ALA A 134 19.53 18.89 -16.85
N HIS A 135 18.37 19.20 -17.41
CA HIS A 135 17.97 20.57 -17.71
C HIS A 135 17.77 21.37 -16.42
N ILE A 136 18.05 22.68 -16.47
CA ILE A 136 17.73 23.60 -15.37
C ILE A 136 16.22 23.56 -15.12
N GLY A 137 15.82 23.42 -13.86
CA GLY A 137 14.43 23.25 -13.43
C GLY A 137 13.97 21.80 -13.38
N SER A 138 14.75 20.83 -13.90
CA SER A 138 14.45 19.40 -13.73
C SER A 138 14.40 19.04 -12.25
N ARG A 139 13.38 18.28 -11.86
CA ARG A 139 13.10 17.91 -10.48
C ARG A 139 13.28 16.40 -10.26
N LEU A 140 13.90 16.03 -9.16
CA LEU A 140 13.93 14.68 -8.61
C LEU A 140 13.19 14.73 -7.27
N SER A 141 12.20 13.86 -7.09
CA SER A 141 11.55 13.67 -5.80
C SER A 141 11.69 12.21 -5.36
N ILE A 142 12.17 12.00 -4.13
CA ILE A 142 12.26 10.69 -3.50
C ILE A 142 11.12 10.60 -2.50
N TYR A 143 10.28 9.58 -2.60
CA TYR A 143 9.09 9.40 -1.75
C TYR A 143 9.37 8.51 -0.55
N GLU A 144 10.35 7.62 -0.67
CA GLU A 144 10.65 6.62 0.35
C GLU A 144 12.05 6.08 0.13
N ALA A 145 12.69 5.68 1.24
CA ALA A 145 13.81 4.75 1.21
C ALA A 145 13.64 3.71 2.32
N GLU A 146 13.76 2.43 1.97
CA GLU A 146 13.61 1.29 2.86
C GLU A 146 14.94 0.56 3.05
N LEU A 147 15.14 0.00 4.25
CA LEU A 147 16.27 -0.87 4.57
C LEU A 147 15.77 -2.26 4.92
N PHE A 148 16.39 -3.28 4.34
CA PHE A 148 16.11 -4.65 4.73
C PHE A 148 17.30 -5.57 4.41
N VAL A 149 17.23 -6.79 4.96
CA VAL A 149 18.09 -7.89 4.55
C VAL A 149 17.37 -8.67 3.45
N ALA A 150 17.96 -8.78 2.26
CA ALA A 150 17.31 -9.37 1.08
C ALA A 150 16.83 -10.81 1.33
N ARG A 151 17.68 -11.63 1.96
CA ARG A 151 17.39 -13.05 2.22
C ARG A 151 16.24 -13.30 3.20
N SER A 152 15.83 -12.28 3.95
CA SER A 152 14.78 -12.41 4.96
C SER A 152 13.43 -11.88 4.49
N VAL A 153 13.32 -11.45 3.22
CA VAL A 153 12.02 -11.21 2.58
C VAL A 153 11.38 -12.58 2.32
N LYS A 154 10.42 -12.96 3.17
CA LYS A 154 9.70 -14.25 3.09
C LYS A 154 8.63 -14.19 2.00
N GLU A 155 9.07 -14.20 0.76
CA GLU A 155 8.25 -14.57 -0.39
C GLU A 155 9.16 -15.40 -1.29
N THR A 156 9.28 -16.69 -0.95
CA THR A 156 10.25 -17.60 -1.57
C THR A 156 9.90 -17.83 -3.03
N ARG A 157 10.63 -17.17 -3.94
CA ARG A 157 10.78 -17.60 -5.33
C ARG A 157 11.65 -18.85 -5.34
N ALA A 158 11.08 -20.01 -5.66
CA ALA A 158 11.89 -21.14 -6.08
C ALA A 158 12.64 -20.72 -7.37
N PRO A 159 13.97 -20.90 -7.45
CA PRO A 159 14.67 -20.75 -8.73
C PRO A 159 14.27 -21.91 -9.63
N GLY A 160 13.54 -21.65 -10.71
CA GLY A 160 13.27 -22.71 -11.69
C GLY A 160 12.19 -22.44 -12.72
N ASP A 161 11.03 -21.92 -12.34
CA ASP A 161 9.89 -22.03 -13.25
C ASP A 161 9.64 -20.76 -14.05
N ALA A 162 9.99 -20.83 -15.34
CA ALA A 162 9.58 -19.90 -16.39
C ALA A 162 8.10 -20.07 -16.80
N VAL A 163 7.32 -20.81 -16.01
CA VAL A 163 5.89 -21.03 -16.27
C VAL A 163 5.10 -19.91 -15.62
N THR A 164 4.41 -19.12 -16.44
CA THR A 164 3.41 -18.17 -15.97
C THR A 164 2.34 -18.92 -15.17
N TYR A 165 2.33 -18.76 -13.85
CA TYR A 165 1.24 -19.25 -13.02
C TYR A 165 0.00 -18.40 -13.29
N VAL A 166 -1.08 -19.06 -13.71
CA VAL A 166 -2.41 -18.45 -13.79
C VAL A 166 -3.13 -18.79 -12.49
N PRO A 167 -3.48 -17.80 -11.66
CA PRO A 167 -4.23 -18.04 -10.43
C PRO A 167 -5.57 -18.70 -10.70
N ASP A 168 -5.97 -19.63 -9.82
CA ASP A 168 -7.33 -20.16 -9.80
C ASP A 168 -8.34 -18.98 -9.69
N PRO A 169 -9.23 -18.79 -10.68
CA PRO A 169 -10.21 -17.70 -10.66
C PRO A 169 -11.10 -17.71 -9.41
N ALA A 170 -11.30 -18.86 -8.78
CA ALA A 170 -12.07 -18.98 -7.54
C ALA A 170 -11.41 -18.31 -6.32
N LEU A 171 -10.15 -17.88 -6.44
CA LEU A 171 -9.49 -17.06 -5.42
C LEU A 171 -9.92 -15.59 -5.45
N SER A 172 -10.40 -15.11 -6.60
CA SER A 172 -10.80 -13.73 -6.82
C SER A 172 -12.28 -13.52 -6.55
N LEU A 173 -12.70 -12.26 -6.43
CA LEU A 173 -14.11 -11.91 -6.33
C LEU A 173 -14.84 -12.17 -7.65
N PRO A 174 -16.09 -12.65 -7.62
CA PRO A 174 -16.91 -12.81 -8.82
C PRO A 174 -17.24 -11.45 -9.46
N GLU A 175 -17.66 -11.43 -10.73
CA GLU A 175 -18.11 -10.20 -11.41
C GLU A 175 -19.36 -9.58 -10.79
N THR A 176 -20.08 -10.34 -9.98
CA THR A 176 -21.27 -9.90 -9.24
C THR A 176 -20.95 -9.21 -7.91
N ALA A 177 -19.68 -8.88 -7.63
CA ALA A 177 -19.33 -8.10 -6.45
C ALA A 177 -20.13 -6.77 -6.42
N PRO A 178 -20.51 -6.25 -5.24
CA PRO A 178 -21.44 -5.11 -5.13
C PRO A 178 -20.82 -3.76 -5.49
N PHE A 179 -19.59 -3.75 -6.01
CA PHE A 179 -18.87 -2.57 -6.49
C PHE A 179 -18.10 -2.90 -7.76
N LYS A 180 -17.86 -1.87 -8.59
CA LYS A 180 -17.16 -2.04 -9.86
C LYS A 180 -15.66 -2.20 -9.62
N LEU A 181 -15.11 -3.34 -10.04
CA LEU A 181 -13.67 -3.61 -10.02
C LEU A 181 -13.02 -3.31 -11.37
N VAL A 182 -11.92 -2.57 -11.36
CA VAL A 182 -10.96 -2.55 -12.45
C VAL A 182 -10.13 -3.82 -12.34
N ARG A 183 -10.54 -4.83 -13.10
CA ARG A 183 -9.92 -6.17 -13.12
C ARG A 183 -8.45 -6.11 -13.49
N ARG A 184 -7.69 -7.09 -13.01
CA ARG A 184 -6.25 -7.27 -13.34
C ARG A 184 -5.93 -7.13 -14.82
N ALA A 185 -6.74 -7.74 -15.70
CA ALA A 185 -6.55 -7.63 -17.14
C ALA A 185 -6.72 -6.19 -17.67
N ALA A 186 -7.64 -5.40 -17.10
CA ALA A 186 -7.94 -4.05 -17.55
C ALA A 186 -6.81 -3.05 -17.26
N TRP A 187 -6.01 -3.30 -16.21
CA TRP A 187 -4.81 -2.52 -15.91
C TRP A 187 -3.51 -3.22 -16.33
N GLN A 188 -3.60 -4.32 -17.10
CA GLN A 188 -2.46 -5.07 -17.64
C GLN A 188 -1.53 -5.66 -16.58
N ALA A 189 -2.12 -6.19 -15.51
CA ALA A 189 -1.38 -6.84 -14.43
C ALA A 189 -0.46 -7.95 -14.93
N LEU A 190 0.76 -7.98 -14.42
CA LEU A 190 1.60 -9.17 -14.51
C LEU A 190 1.01 -10.30 -13.66
N PRO A 191 1.23 -11.57 -14.04
CA PRO A 191 0.93 -12.71 -13.18
C PRO A 191 1.82 -12.70 -11.93
N PRO A 192 1.44 -13.39 -10.83
CA PRO A 192 2.35 -13.58 -9.71
C PRO A 192 3.54 -14.45 -10.13
N THR A 193 4.69 -14.26 -9.47
CA THR A 193 5.93 -14.97 -9.85
C THR A 193 6.02 -16.40 -9.32
N VAL A 194 5.14 -16.76 -8.37
CA VAL A 194 4.93 -18.12 -7.84
C VAL A 194 3.45 -18.25 -7.40
N PRO A 195 2.94 -19.47 -7.14
CA PRO A 195 1.58 -19.67 -6.64
C PRO A 195 1.31 -18.93 -5.32
N TYR A 196 0.08 -18.44 -5.16
CA TYR A 196 -0.36 -17.80 -3.91
C TYR A 196 -0.53 -18.80 -2.76
N VAL A 197 -0.24 -18.32 -1.55
CA VAL A 197 -0.71 -18.96 -0.31
C VAL A 197 -2.17 -18.58 -0.12
N ARG A 198 -3.04 -19.56 0.13
CA ARG A 198 -4.46 -19.30 0.41
C ARG A 198 -4.66 -18.85 1.86
N HIS A 199 -5.60 -17.95 2.08
CA HIS A 199 -6.05 -17.55 3.42
C HIS A 199 -7.57 -17.44 3.50
N ALA A 200 -8.08 -17.21 4.71
CA ALA A 200 -9.49 -16.87 4.96
C ALA A 200 -9.56 -15.46 5.56
N PRO A 201 -10.21 -14.49 4.90
CA PRO A 201 -10.32 -13.12 5.41
C PRO A 201 -11.09 -13.05 6.73
N PHE A 202 -10.58 -12.31 7.71
CA PHE A 202 -11.29 -12.00 8.96
C PHE A 202 -11.02 -10.58 9.51
N TYR A 203 -10.17 -9.79 8.85
CA TYR A 203 -9.92 -8.37 9.16
C TYR A 203 -9.36 -7.63 7.94
N PHE A 204 -9.29 -6.30 8.01
CA PHE A 204 -8.70 -5.49 6.95
C PHE A 204 -7.93 -4.29 7.49
N THR A 205 -7.00 -3.81 6.65
CA THR A 205 -6.08 -2.73 6.98
C THR A 205 -6.10 -1.63 5.91
N LEU A 206 -6.26 -0.38 6.35
CA LEU A 206 -6.16 0.83 5.54
C LEU A 206 -4.69 1.22 5.34
N HIS A 207 -4.32 1.39 4.07
CA HIS A 207 -3.01 1.85 3.62
C HIS A 207 -3.13 3.09 2.73
N HIS A 208 -2.01 3.77 2.57
CA HIS A 208 -1.71 4.55 1.37
C HIS A 208 -0.49 3.98 0.67
N THR A 209 -0.24 4.38 -0.57
CA THR A 209 0.94 3.93 -1.32
C THR A 209 2.21 4.71 -1.02
N GLN A 210 2.11 5.86 -0.33
CA GLN A 210 3.21 6.82 -0.19
C GLN A 210 3.84 7.15 -1.56
N GLY A 211 2.97 7.26 -2.57
CA GLY A 211 3.33 7.32 -3.98
C GLY A 211 2.89 8.61 -4.65
N ASP A 212 2.80 8.55 -5.98
CA ASP A 212 2.27 9.66 -6.78
C ASP A 212 0.75 9.80 -6.60
N TYR A 213 0.22 11.01 -6.79
CA TYR A 213 -1.21 11.29 -6.72
C TYR A 213 -1.78 11.47 -8.14
N PRO A 214 -2.41 10.42 -8.72
CA PRO A 214 -2.84 10.48 -10.11
C PRO A 214 -4.11 11.32 -10.29
N LEU A 215 -4.09 12.20 -11.31
CA LEU A 215 -5.23 13.07 -11.65
C LEU A 215 -6.10 12.54 -12.81
N THR A 216 -5.70 11.43 -13.44
CA THR A 216 -6.43 10.84 -14.57
C THR A 216 -6.44 9.32 -14.43
N TYR A 217 -7.43 8.67 -15.02
CA TYR A 217 -7.51 7.20 -15.04
C TYR A 217 -6.24 6.55 -15.59
N GLN A 218 -5.67 7.11 -16.67
CA GLN A 218 -4.43 6.58 -17.26
C GLN A 218 -3.23 6.73 -16.32
N ALA A 219 -3.16 7.84 -15.57
CA ALA A 219 -2.16 8.01 -14.53
C ALA A 219 -2.36 7.01 -13.39
N SER A 220 -3.61 6.75 -12.98
CA SER A 220 -3.93 5.72 -11.97
C SER A 220 -3.48 4.33 -12.43
N VAL A 221 -3.79 3.93 -13.67
CA VAL A 221 -3.32 2.65 -14.24
C VAL A 221 -1.79 2.59 -14.24
N SER A 222 -1.12 3.68 -14.64
CA SER A 222 0.34 3.75 -14.64
C SER A 222 0.94 3.62 -13.23
N GLU A 223 0.30 4.21 -12.21
CA GLU A 223 0.77 4.12 -10.82
C GLU A 223 0.53 2.72 -10.24
N VAL A 224 -0.62 2.08 -10.50
CA VAL A 224 -0.88 0.69 -10.08
C VAL A 224 0.13 -0.27 -10.72
N LEU A 225 0.44 -0.11 -12.01
CA LEU A 225 1.50 -0.85 -12.69
C LEU A 225 2.88 -0.61 -12.06
N PHE A 226 3.20 0.64 -11.72
CA PHE A 226 4.42 0.96 -11.01
C PHE A 226 4.49 0.26 -9.65
N VAL A 227 3.42 0.30 -8.85
CA VAL A 227 3.36 -0.35 -7.54
C VAL A 227 3.56 -1.86 -7.66
N GLN A 228 2.93 -2.52 -8.64
CA GLN A 228 3.17 -3.95 -8.89
C GLN A 228 4.63 -4.22 -9.24
N ASP A 229 5.21 -3.45 -10.16
CA ASP A 229 6.60 -3.61 -10.58
C ASP A 229 7.59 -3.33 -9.44
N TYR A 230 7.34 -2.31 -8.63
CA TYR A 230 8.10 -1.99 -7.43
C TYR A 230 8.07 -3.17 -6.45
N HIS A 231 6.91 -3.77 -6.22
CA HIS A 231 6.79 -4.94 -5.35
C HIS A 231 7.50 -6.17 -5.94
N GLN A 232 7.24 -6.54 -7.19
CA GLN A 232 7.82 -7.76 -7.79
C GLN A 232 9.32 -7.66 -8.08
N ASN A 233 9.78 -6.53 -8.61
CA ASN A 233 11.15 -6.37 -9.08
C ASN A 233 12.02 -5.60 -8.10
N GLY A 234 11.47 -4.57 -7.46
CA GLY A 234 12.12 -3.81 -6.40
C GLY A 234 12.20 -4.57 -5.09
N LYS A 235 11.05 -4.99 -4.51
CA LYS A 235 10.98 -5.73 -3.22
C LYS A 235 11.21 -7.23 -3.34
N ARG A 236 11.03 -7.82 -4.53
CA ARG A 236 11.06 -9.28 -4.80
C ARG A 236 9.88 -10.03 -4.22
N TRP A 237 8.74 -9.37 -4.14
CA TRP A 237 7.47 -9.97 -3.79
C TRP A 237 6.92 -10.80 -4.96
N ILE A 238 5.97 -11.69 -4.68
CA ILE A 238 5.34 -12.54 -5.68
C ILE A 238 4.43 -11.72 -6.58
N ASP A 239 3.83 -10.65 -6.06
CA ASP A 239 2.88 -9.76 -6.73
C ASP A 239 2.73 -8.44 -5.95
N ILE A 240 1.90 -7.51 -6.44
CA ILE A 240 1.43 -6.35 -5.68
C ILE A 240 0.99 -6.77 -4.26
N GLY A 241 1.37 -6.03 -3.21
CA GLY A 241 1.14 -6.47 -1.82
C GLY A 241 -0.31 -6.35 -1.32
N TYR A 242 -1.13 -5.52 -1.97
CA TYR A 242 -2.51 -5.21 -1.56
C TYR A 242 -3.55 -6.05 -2.31
N HIS A 243 -4.75 -6.16 -1.75
CA HIS A 243 -5.89 -6.83 -2.39
C HIS A 243 -6.70 -5.82 -3.22
N PHE A 244 -6.81 -4.58 -2.73
CA PHE A 244 -7.46 -3.49 -3.45
C PHE A 244 -6.59 -2.24 -3.42
N VAL A 245 -6.58 -1.53 -4.54
CA VAL A 245 -5.96 -0.20 -4.66
C VAL A 245 -7.01 0.78 -5.16
N ILE A 246 -7.20 1.90 -4.47
CA ILE A 246 -8.24 2.88 -4.76
C ILE A 246 -7.59 4.19 -5.21
N ASP A 247 -7.99 4.71 -6.37
CA ASP A 247 -7.50 6.00 -6.84
C ASP A 247 -8.34 7.18 -6.32
N PRO A 248 -7.89 8.44 -6.51
CA PRO A 248 -8.65 9.60 -6.07
C PRO A 248 -10.03 9.74 -6.71
N ALA A 249 -10.25 9.18 -7.89
CA ALA A 249 -11.55 9.17 -8.57
C ALA A 249 -12.50 8.08 -8.04
N GLY A 250 -12.04 7.21 -7.14
CA GLY A 250 -12.83 6.10 -6.58
C GLY A 250 -12.82 4.83 -7.44
N ASN A 251 -11.92 4.72 -8.42
CA ASN A 251 -11.75 3.44 -9.13
C ASN A 251 -11.09 2.43 -8.18
N ILE A 252 -11.69 1.24 -8.06
CA ILE A 252 -11.17 0.14 -7.24
C ILE A 252 -10.42 -0.83 -8.15
N PHE A 253 -9.10 -0.80 -8.11
CA PHE A 253 -8.23 -1.73 -8.83
C PHE A 253 -8.06 -3.04 -8.04
N GLU A 254 -8.28 -4.16 -8.73
CA GLU A 254 -8.06 -5.49 -8.20
C GLU A 254 -6.55 -5.78 -8.10
N GLY A 255 -6.06 -6.02 -6.89
CA GLY A 255 -4.69 -6.46 -6.58
C GLY A 255 -4.60 -7.98 -6.46
N ARG A 256 -4.05 -8.49 -5.35
CA ARG A 256 -4.07 -9.94 -5.06
C ARG A 256 -5.51 -10.44 -4.95
N PRO A 257 -5.79 -11.69 -5.37
CA PRO A 257 -7.09 -12.31 -5.14
C PRO A 257 -7.50 -12.27 -3.67
N ILE A 258 -8.79 -12.13 -3.37
CA ILE A 258 -9.28 -11.94 -1.99
C ILE A 258 -8.95 -13.13 -1.06
N LEU A 259 -8.89 -14.35 -1.61
CA LEU A 259 -8.54 -15.56 -0.86
C LEU A 259 -7.05 -15.91 -0.91
N ALA A 260 -6.21 -15.03 -1.44
CA ALA A 260 -4.76 -15.14 -1.42
C ALA A 260 -4.17 -14.24 -0.32
N GLU A 261 -3.13 -14.71 0.36
CA GLU A 261 -2.44 -13.93 1.39
C GLU A 261 -1.78 -12.67 0.81
N GLY A 262 -1.94 -11.55 1.52
CA GLY A 262 -1.32 -10.27 1.23
C GLY A 262 0.19 -10.22 1.48
N ALA A 263 0.81 -9.07 1.20
CA ALA A 263 2.18 -8.76 1.61
C ALA A 263 2.30 -7.31 2.08
N HIS A 264 1.30 -6.81 2.81
CA HIS A 264 1.11 -5.40 3.10
C HIS A 264 1.36 -5.01 4.56
N VAL A 265 1.33 -5.96 5.50
CA VAL A 265 1.75 -5.76 6.90
C VAL A 265 2.62 -6.93 7.36
N LEU A 266 3.89 -6.67 7.69
CA LEU A 266 4.78 -7.73 8.16
C LEU A 266 4.20 -8.44 9.40
N SER A 267 4.19 -9.77 9.34
CA SER A 267 3.66 -10.68 10.37
C SER A 267 2.13 -10.62 10.60
N HIS A 268 1.39 -9.83 9.82
CA HIS A 268 -0.07 -9.67 9.92
C HIS A 268 -0.75 -9.81 8.55
N ASN A 269 -0.19 -10.60 7.63
CA ASN A 269 -0.81 -10.84 6.32
C ASN A 269 -1.90 -11.94 6.35
N PRO A 270 -1.75 -13.08 7.07
CA PRO A 270 -2.77 -14.12 7.09
C PRO A 270 -4.13 -13.58 7.56
N GLY A 271 -5.14 -13.72 6.69
CA GLY A 271 -6.53 -13.28 6.93
C GLY A 271 -6.75 -11.76 6.87
N ASN A 272 -5.73 -10.98 6.52
CA ASN A 272 -5.79 -9.52 6.46
C ASN A 272 -5.97 -9.01 5.03
N ILE A 273 -7.07 -8.31 4.78
CA ILE A 273 -7.30 -7.64 3.50
C ILE A 273 -6.67 -6.24 3.51
N GLY A 274 -5.62 -6.06 2.71
CA GLY A 274 -4.98 -4.76 2.49
C GLY A 274 -5.72 -3.94 1.45
N ILE A 275 -6.19 -2.75 1.83
CA ILE A 275 -6.84 -1.76 0.96
C ILE A 275 -5.98 -0.49 0.97
N SER A 276 -5.37 -0.15 -0.16
CA SER A 276 -4.49 1.01 -0.27
C SER A 276 -5.12 2.12 -1.08
N ILE A 277 -5.07 3.37 -0.61
CA ILE A 277 -5.46 4.54 -1.39
C ILE A 277 -4.20 5.17 -2.03
N LEU A 278 -4.25 5.47 -3.33
CA LEU A 278 -3.12 6.05 -4.07
C LEU A 278 -2.85 7.49 -3.60
N GLY A 279 -1.61 7.76 -3.25
CA GLY A 279 -1.12 9.10 -2.90
C GLY A 279 -0.27 9.13 -1.64
N ASN A 280 0.06 10.33 -1.19
CA ASN A 280 0.82 10.61 0.01
C ASN A 280 0.09 11.61 0.94
N TYR A 281 -0.35 11.10 2.09
CA TYR A 281 -1.25 11.77 3.02
C TYR A 281 -0.58 12.20 4.33
N HIS A 282 0.74 12.36 4.35
CA HIS A 282 1.47 12.92 5.49
C HIS A 282 2.46 14.01 5.06
N PRO A 283 2.69 15.02 5.92
CA PRO A 283 3.59 16.12 5.60
C PRO A 283 5.00 15.67 5.18
N PRO A 284 5.67 16.45 4.31
CA PRO A 284 5.20 17.67 3.64
C PRO A 284 4.21 17.45 2.49
N SER A 285 3.88 16.20 2.12
CA SER A 285 2.77 15.97 1.19
C SER A 285 1.43 16.11 1.90
N THR A 286 0.44 16.68 1.24
CA THR A 286 -0.91 16.80 1.81
C THR A 286 -1.92 16.56 0.71
N ASP A 287 -1.80 15.41 0.05
CA ASP A 287 -2.73 15.05 -1.00
C ASP A 287 -4.17 15.02 -0.46
N GLU A 288 -5.12 15.37 -1.33
CA GLU A 288 -6.52 15.43 -0.95
C GLU A 288 -7.09 14.03 -0.74
N VAL A 289 -7.73 13.81 0.41
CA VAL A 289 -8.54 12.61 0.64
C VAL A 289 -9.93 12.83 0.07
N THR A 290 -10.14 12.42 -1.18
CA THR A 290 -11.38 12.67 -1.92
C THR A 290 -12.58 11.90 -1.35
N ARG A 291 -13.78 12.45 -1.49
CA ARG A 291 -15.00 11.74 -1.06
C ARG A 291 -15.22 10.43 -1.80
N THR A 292 -14.96 10.42 -3.11
CA THR A 292 -15.09 9.25 -3.99
C THR A 292 -14.18 8.09 -3.58
N SER A 293 -12.94 8.36 -3.17
CA SER A 293 -12.03 7.32 -2.67
C SER A 293 -12.53 6.75 -1.33
N LEU A 294 -13.05 7.59 -0.44
CA LEU A 294 -13.65 7.15 0.83
C LEU A 294 -14.92 6.31 0.62
N ASP A 295 -15.84 6.72 -0.27
CA ASP A 295 -17.06 5.97 -0.57
C ASP A 295 -16.73 4.59 -1.17
N SER A 296 -15.68 4.52 -1.98
CA SER A 296 -15.17 3.26 -2.55
C SER A 296 -14.55 2.37 -1.46
N PHE A 297 -13.77 2.94 -0.54
CA PHE A 297 -13.25 2.23 0.62
C PHE A 297 -14.38 1.67 1.49
N VAL A 298 -15.42 2.48 1.75
CA VAL A 298 -16.61 2.05 2.50
C VAL A 298 -17.32 0.91 1.77
N SER A 299 -17.45 0.96 0.45
CA SER A 299 -18.09 -0.10 -0.33
C SER A 299 -17.36 -1.45 -0.19
N VAL A 300 -16.01 -1.43 -0.24
CA VAL A 300 -15.19 -2.62 0.01
C VAL A 300 -15.32 -3.08 1.47
N GLY A 301 -15.21 -2.15 2.43
CA GLY A 301 -15.33 -2.45 3.85
C GLY A 301 -16.67 -3.07 4.25
N SER A 302 -17.79 -2.54 3.73
CA SER A 302 -19.13 -3.08 3.96
C SER A 302 -19.29 -4.48 3.39
N TYR A 303 -18.73 -4.74 2.21
CA TYR A 303 -18.70 -6.10 1.66
C TYR A 303 -17.91 -7.07 2.54
N LEU A 304 -16.76 -6.63 3.08
CA LEU A 304 -15.96 -7.46 3.99
C LEU A 304 -16.71 -7.76 5.30
N LYS A 305 -17.37 -6.75 5.87
CA LYS A 305 -18.26 -6.89 7.03
C LYS A 305 -19.36 -7.93 6.77
N ASP A 306 -20.09 -7.78 5.67
CA ASP A 306 -21.29 -8.58 5.43
C ASP A 306 -20.97 -10.00 4.95
N THR A 307 -19.88 -10.19 4.19
CA THR A 307 -19.51 -11.48 3.60
C THR A 307 -18.61 -12.32 4.50
N TYR A 308 -17.67 -11.69 5.21
CA TYR A 308 -16.67 -12.38 6.03
C TYR A 308 -16.87 -12.16 7.53
N ALA A 309 -18.00 -11.57 7.94
CA ALA A 309 -18.33 -11.25 9.33
C ALA A 309 -17.25 -10.43 10.04
N VAL A 310 -16.52 -9.58 9.29
CA VAL A 310 -15.55 -8.66 9.87
C VAL A 310 -16.31 -7.67 10.76
N ASN A 311 -15.84 -7.51 11.99
CA ASN A 311 -16.43 -6.59 12.95
C ASN A 311 -15.59 -5.32 13.10
N VAL A 312 -16.13 -4.31 13.80
CA VAL A 312 -15.47 -3.01 13.99
C VAL A 312 -14.09 -3.09 14.65
N SER A 313 -13.86 -4.07 15.53
CA SER A 313 -12.55 -4.27 16.18
C SER A 313 -11.50 -4.91 15.27
N SER A 314 -11.91 -5.32 14.06
CA SER A 314 -11.11 -5.95 13.03
C SER A 314 -10.86 -5.01 11.83
N PHE A 315 -10.95 -3.69 12.06
CA PHE A 315 -10.52 -2.66 11.12
C PHE A 315 -9.33 -1.86 11.67
N TYR A 316 -8.18 -2.02 11.01
CA TYR A 316 -6.94 -1.35 11.36
C TYR A 316 -6.51 -0.34 10.29
N ALA A 317 -5.72 0.64 10.69
CA ALA A 317 -4.81 1.33 9.79
C ALA A 317 -3.43 0.69 9.91
N HIS A 318 -2.57 0.81 8.91
CA HIS A 318 -1.27 0.13 8.93
C HIS A 318 -0.46 0.45 10.21
N ARG A 319 -0.40 1.73 10.61
CA ARG A 319 0.23 2.18 11.86
C ARG A 319 -0.39 1.64 13.16
N ASP A 320 -1.59 1.07 13.14
CA ASP A 320 -2.21 0.46 14.34
C ASP A 320 -1.53 -0.88 14.69
N ILE A 321 -0.99 -1.58 13.69
CA ILE A 321 -0.46 -2.94 13.80
C ILE A 321 0.95 -3.12 13.20
N GLY A 322 1.54 -2.03 12.70
CA GLY A 322 2.87 -1.98 12.10
C GLY A 322 3.64 -0.73 12.58
N ASN A 323 4.96 -0.74 12.39
CA ASN A 323 5.83 0.39 12.73
C ASN A 323 6.10 1.26 11.49
N THR A 324 5.15 2.13 11.16
CA THR A 324 5.10 2.88 9.90
C THR A 324 4.27 4.16 10.06
N ASP A 325 4.52 5.13 9.18
CA ASP A 325 3.68 6.34 9.06
C ASP A 325 2.43 6.08 8.20
N CYS A 326 2.33 4.94 7.50
CA CYS A 326 1.16 4.56 6.71
C CYS A 326 -0.11 4.46 7.59
N PRO A 327 -1.28 4.99 7.20
CA PRO A 327 -1.68 5.51 5.88
C PRO A 327 -1.45 7.03 5.71
N GLY A 328 -0.63 7.65 6.55
CA GLY A 328 -0.45 9.10 6.63
C GLY A 328 -1.49 9.78 7.52
N ASP A 329 -1.14 10.94 8.09
CA ASP A 329 -1.92 11.59 9.14
C ASP A 329 -3.30 12.04 8.65
N ASN A 330 -3.39 12.58 7.42
CA ASN A 330 -4.64 13.09 6.88
C ASN A 330 -5.64 11.97 6.61
N LEU A 331 -5.18 10.83 6.09
CA LEU A 331 -6.04 9.67 5.82
C LEU A 331 -6.35 8.90 7.11
N TYR A 332 -5.40 8.78 8.03
CA TYR A 332 -5.62 8.19 9.35
C TYR A 332 -6.71 8.94 10.13
N ALA A 333 -6.75 10.27 10.05
CA ALA A 333 -7.80 11.09 10.66
C ALA A 333 -9.22 10.77 10.15
N ARG A 334 -9.37 10.12 8.98
CA ARG A 334 -10.66 9.69 8.42
C ARG A 334 -11.10 8.32 8.91
N LYS A 335 -10.23 7.56 9.60
CA LYS A 335 -10.54 6.21 10.09
C LYS A 335 -11.82 6.15 10.95
N PRO A 336 -12.08 7.09 11.89
CA PRO A 336 -13.33 7.07 12.66
C PRO A 336 -14.59 7.24 11.78
N GLU A 337 -14.53 8.12 10.79
CA GLU A 337 -15.63 8.32 9.82
C GLU A 337 -15.87 7.06 9.00
N LEU A 338 -14.81 6.48 8.42
CA LEU A 338 -14.89 5.23 7.67
C LEU A 338 -15.48 4.10 8.51
N SER A 339 -15.03 3.96 9.76
CA SER A 339 -15.54 2.97 10.70
C SER A 339 -17.04 3.16 10.97
N ALA A 340 -17.49 4.40 11.18
CA ALA A 340 -18.91 4.69 11.39
C ALA A 340 -19.75 4.38 10.15
N LEU A 341 -19.26 4.65 8.95
CA LEU A 341 -19.96 4.37 7.70
C LEU A 341 -20.05 2.87 7.38
N ILE A 342 -19.03 2.08 7.72
CA ILE A 342 -18.99 0.63 7.47
C ILE A 342 -19.78 -0.15 8.52
N PHE A 343 -19.58 0.16 9.80
CA PHE A 343 -20.09 -0.64 10.93
C PHE A 343 -21.27 0.00 11.64
N GLY A 344 -21.59 1.25 11.35
CA GLY A 344 -22.76 1.93 11.91
C GLY A 344 -24.05 1.22 11.55
N PRO A 345 -25.12 1.42 12.35
CA PRO A 345 -26.44 0.94 11.97
C PRO A 345 -26.79 1.53 10.60
N LEU A 346 -27.26 0.67 9.69
CA LEU A 346 -27.85 1.15 8.45
C LEU A 346 -28.91 2.21 8.81
N PRO A 347 -29.01 3.33 8.06
CA PRO A 347 -30.13 4.24 8.23
C PRO A 347 -31.40 3.40 8.23
N GLN A 348 -32.19 3.51 9.30
CA GLN A 348 -33.52 2.91 9.32
C GLN A 348 -34.23 3.41 8.05
N PRO A 349 -34.87 2.54 7.27
CA PRO A 349 -35.69 3.00 6.16
C PRO A 349 -36.61 4.09 6.71
N VAL A 350 -36.48 5.32 6.20
CA VAL A 350 -37.46 6.37 6.51
C VAL A 350 -38.80 5.78 6.13
N THR A 351 -39.64 5.54 7.13
CA THR A 351 -41.00 5.13 6.83
C THR A 351 -41.64 6.26 6.02
N PRO A 352 -42.55 5.99 5.07
CA PRO A 352 -43.22 7.05 4.32
C PRO A 352 -43.89 8.12 5.20
N ALA A 353 -44.14 7.81 6.48
CA ALA A 353 -44.70 8.72 7.47
C ALA A 353 -43.68 9.75 8.01
N ASP A 354 -42.38 9.45 7.97
CA ASP A 354 -41.31 10.30 8.51
C ASP A 354 -40.55 11.10 7.43
N ALA A 355 -40.89 10.89 6.16
CA ALA A 355 -40.29 11.64 5.07
C ALA A 355 -40.81 13.09 5.07
N PRO A 356 -39.93 14.11 4.94
CA PRO A 356 -40.39 15.48 4.76
C PRO A 356 -41.30 15.56 3.53
N PRO A 357 -42.34 16.44 3.56
CA PRO A 357 -43.27 16.57 2.44
C PRO A 357 -42.52 16.90 1.16
N LEU A 358 -42.90 16.25 0.06
CA LEU A 358 -42.29 16.50 -1.25
C LEU A 358 -42.41 17.97 -1.60
N THR A 359 -41.33 18.55 -2.12
CA THR A 359 -41.39 19.88 -2.72
C THR A 359 -42.35 19.87 -3.91
N PRO A 360 -42.94 21.02 -4.31
CA PRO A 360 -43.80 21.09 -5.49
C PRO A 360 -43.17 20.50 -6.77
N ALA A 361 -41.83 20.65 -6.91
CA ALA A 361 -41.09 20.09 -8.03
C ALA A 361 -40.99 18.55 -7.96
N GLN A 362 -40.68 17.99 -6.79
CA GLN A 362 -40.66 16.55 -6.58
C GLN A 362 -42.05 15.92 -6.73
N GLN A 363 -43.09 16.62 -6.26
CA GLN A 363 -44.49 16.20 -6.45
C GLN A 363 -44.87 16.16 -7.94
N LYS A 364 -44.46 17.17 -8.71
CA LYS A 364 -44.67 17.21 -10.16
C LYS A 364 -43.94 16.06 -10.88
N ALA A 365 -42.69 15.78 -10.50
CA ALA A 365 -41.92 14.67 -11.05
C ALA A 365 -42.54 13.30 -10.70
N LEU A 366 -43.00 13.12 -9.47
CA LEU A 366 -43.69 11.91 -9.04
C LEU A 366 -44.99 11.69 -9.81
N ASN A 367 -45.78 12.75 -10.02
CA ASN A 367 -47.00 12.66 -10.81
C ASN A 367 -46.71 12.29 -12.27
N TYR A 368 -45.66 12.85 -12.86
CA TYR A 368 -45.22 12.50 -14.21
C TYR A 368 -44.79 11.02 -14.34
N LEU A 369 -44.06 10.50 -13.35
CA LEU A 369 -43.67 9.09 -13.27
C LEU A 369 -44.89 8.17 -13.14
N LYS A 370 -45.87 8.52 -12.29
CA LYS A 370 -47.10 7.74 -12.14
C LYS A 370 -47.94 7.71 -13.41
N THR A 371 -47.98 8.81 -14.16
CA THR A 371 -48.70 8.86 -15.45
C THR A 371 -47.97 8.14 -16.58
N SER A 372 -46.64 7.98 -16.50
CA SER A 372 -45.84 7.30 -17.52
C SER A 372 -45.69 5.79 -17.27
N LEU A 373 -45.95 5.33 -16.05
CA LEU A 373 -45.92 3.91 -15.66
C LEU A 373 -47.29 3.22 -15.71
N ASN A 374 -48.39 3.95 -15.98
CA ASN A 374 -49.72 3.39 -16.20
C ASN A 374 -50.01 3.26 -17.72
N TYR A 375 -49.25 2.42 -18.40
CA TYR A 375 -49.57 1.90 -19.75
C TYR A 375 -49.54 0.37 -19.74
#